data_AF-A0A9Q0BNE6-F1
#
_entry.id   AF-A0A9Q0BNE6-F1
#
_cell.length_a   1.000
_cell.length_b   1.000
_cell.length_c   1.000
_cell.angle_alpha   90.00
_cell.angle_beta   90.00
_cell.angle_gamma   90.00
#
_symmetry.space_group_name_H-M   'P 1'
#
loop_
_entity.id
_entity.type
_entity.pdbx_description
1 polymer ?
#
loop_
_entity_poly.entity_id
_entity_poly.type
_entity_poly.pdbx_seq_one_letter_code
_entity_poly.pdbx_strand_id
1 'polypeptide(L)'
;MNVMRKLRGAAGAGSVSGSSGSSSTANSSPGGNRSAPDLGATPAANGRSGEEALMDARVLVSLSTLKKLFNDYTHPREPLSEQERDGKLYEMLPLFCKVFSSCPANDMSEKFWDVVAFCQQVSRLMVSEIRKRASNQSTEAASIAIVKFLEVETTEETSSGWMLLATLNLLANGDVSLIQLD
;
A
#
# COMPACT_ATOMS: atom_id res chain seq x y z
N MET A 1 2.28 -11.39 -46.68
CA MET A 1 1.63 -10.11 -46.33
C MET A 1 2.17 -9.71 -44.97
N ASN A 2 3.20 -8.88 -44.93
CA ASN A 2 3.90 -8.49 -43.70
C ASN A 2 3.68 -6.98 -43.49
N VAL A 3 2.97 -6.63 -42.43
CA VAL A 3 2.57 -5.26 -42.11
C VAL A 3 3.66 -4.50 -41.35
N MET A 4 3.81 -3.24 -41.76
CA MET A 4 4.82 -2.25 -41.43
C MET A 4 5.07 -1.99 -39.93
N ARG A 5 6.35 -1.79 -39.57
CA ARG A 5 6.78 -0.87 -38.51
C ARG A 5 7.69 0.19 -39.13
N LYS A 6 7.35 1.47 -38.97
CA LYS A 6 8.31 2.57 -39.12
C LYS A 6 7.96 3.70 -38.16
N LEU A 7 8.91 3.95 -37.25
CA LEU A 7 8.99 5.10 -36.35
C LEU A 7 9.45 6.37 -37.10
N ARG A 8 9.28 7.52 -36.40
CA ARG A 8 9.86 8.88 -36.59
C ARG A 8 8.84 9.90 -37.13
N GLY A 9 8.64 11.11 -36.60
CA GLY A 9 9.19 11.90 -35.50
C GLY A 9 8.88 13.40 -35.73
N ALA A 10 9.30 14.26 -34.79
CA ALA A 10 9.51 15.72 -34.89
C ALA A 10 8.35 16.72 -34.60
N ALA A 11 8.61 17.51 -33.55
CA ALA A 11 8.54 18.97 -33.38
C ALA A 11 7.40 19.81 -34.02
N GLY A 12 6.77 20.64 -33.18
CA GLY A 12 5.94 21.78 -33.59
C GLY A 12 5.98 22.89 -32.53
N ALA A 13 6.24 24.11 -32.98
CA ALA A 13 6.54 25.31 -32.20
C ALA A 13 5.33 26.23 -31.97
N GLY A 14 5.52 27.21 -31.07
CA GLY A 14 4.83 28.52 -31.05
C GLY A 14 3.88 28.71 -29.86
N SER A 15 3.56 29.91 -29.39
CA SER A 15 4.11 31.27 -29.47
C SER A 15 3.15 32.16 -28.65
N VAL A 16 3.69 33.21 -28.00
CA VAL A 16 3.09 34.52 -27.64
C VAL A 16 1.86 34.64 -26.71
N SER A 17 1.99 35.57 -25.74
CA SER A 17 1.16 36.78 -25.55
C SER A 17 0.69 36.99 -24.11
N GLY A 18 0.75 38.24 -23.63
CA GLY A 18 -0.11 38.69 -22.53
C GLY A 18 0.54 39.69 -21.57
N SER A 19 0.44 40.98 -21.91
CA SER A 19 0.92 42.14 -21.17
C SER A 19 -0.06 42.68 -20.11
N SER A 20 0.49 43.56 -19.26
CA SER A 20 -0.07 44.82 -18.73
C SER A 20 -1.03 44.87 -17.53
N GLY A 21 -0.75 45.84 -16.64
CA GLY A 21 -1.65 46.40 -15.61
C GLY A 21 -0.91 46.69 -14.29
N SER A 22 -0.10 47.76 -14.14
CA SER A 22 -0.48 49.08 -13.55
C SER A 22 -1.59 48.98 -12.48
N SER A 23 -1.47 49.48 -11.24
CA SER A 23 -1.06 50.82 -10.82
C SER A 23 -1.09 50.93 -9.27
N SER A 24 -0.16 51.72 -8.71
CA SER A 24 -0.34 52.82 -7.72
C SER A 24 -1.35 52.64 -6.56
N THR A 25 -1.09 52.96 -5.28
CA THR A 25 -0.58 54.21 -4.69
C THR A 25 -0.43 54.06 -3.16
N ALA A 26 0.58 54.74 -2.58
CA ALA A 26 0.66 55.52 -1.32
C ALA A 26 -0.26 55.15 -0.12
N ASN A 27 0.14 55.21 1.15
CA ASN A 27 0.65 56.41 1.83
C ASN A 27 0.86 56.16 3.36
N SER A 28 1.84 56.86 3.94
CA SER A 28 1.89 57.43 5.31
C SER A 28 1.96 56.58 6.59
N SER A 29 3.10 56.73 7.29
CA SER A 29 3.34 56.56 8.74
C SER A 29 2.56 57.59 9.59
N PRO A 30 2.46 57.47 10.94
CA PRO A 30 3.58 57.86 11.84
C PRO A 30 3.68 57.15 13.22
N GLY A 31 4.90 57.12 13.75
CA GLY A 31 5.28 57.48 15.14
C GLY A 31 4.75 56.70 16.38
N GLY A 32 5.68 56.08 17.11
CA GLY A 32 5.89 56.41 18.54
C GLY A 32 5.52 55.37 19.62
N ASN A 33 6.57 54.75 20.20
CA ASN A 33 6.77 54.18 21.57
C ASN A 33 5.67 53.33 22.22
N ARG A 34 6.02 52.14 22.80
CA ARG A 34 6.11 51.80 24.27
C ARG A 34 6.77 50.41 24.48
N SER A 35 7.49 50.24 25.59
CA SER A 35 8.21 49.03 26.01
C SER A 35 7.37 48.03 26.84
N ALA A 36 7.66 46.73 26.68
CA ALA A 36 7.61 45.58 27.63
C ALA A 36 6.24 45.09 28.21
N PRO A 37 6.15 43.86 28.79
CA PRO A 37 6.82 42.59 28.49
C PRO A 37 5.83 41.39 28.31
N ASP A 38 6.43 40.25 27.92
CA ASP A 38 6.07 38.83 28.16
C ASP A 38 4.91 38.51 29.14
N LEU A 39 4.01 37.60 28.72
CA LEU A 39 3.42 36.48 29.49
C LEU A 39 2.14 35.96 28.80
N GLY A 40 2.14 34.68 28.39
CA GLY A 40 0.91 33.98 28.04
C GLY A 40 1.07 32.93 26.95
N ALA A 41 1.92 31.94 27.18
CA ALA A 41 2.02 30.75 26.35
C ALA A 41 0.65 30.06 26.20
N THR A 42 0.26 29.82 24.96
CA THR A 42 -0.84 28.94 24.58
C THR A 42 -0.42 27.48 24.82
N PRO A 43 -1.17 26.66 25.59
CA PRO A 43 -0.96 25.22 25.58
C PRO A 43 -1.88 24.63 24.52
N ALA A 44 -1.45 24.66 23.26
CA ALA A 44 -2.12 23.96 22.17
C ALA A 44 -1.16 22.91 21.58
N ALA A 45 -0.72 21.95 22.39
CA ALA A 45 0.14 20.86 21.92
C ALA A 45 0.10 19.63 22.84
N ASN A 46 -1.09 19.05 23.10
CA ASN A 46 -1.16 17.79 23.85
C ASN A 46 -2.12 16.73 23.27
N GLY A 47 -2.68 16.96 22.08
CA GLY A 47 -3.62 16.03 21.44
C GLY A 47 -2.99 14.98 20.51
N ARG A 48 -1.78 15.23 19.96
CA ARG A 48 -1.16 14.35 18.95
C ARG A 48 -0.53 13.08 19.51
N SER A 49 0.06 13.14 20.71
CA SER A 49 0.87 12.04 21.23
C SER A 49 0.07 10.83 21.73
N GLY A 50 -1.20 11.01 22.11
CA GLY A 50 -2.04 9.92 22.62
C GLY A 50 -2.68 9.06 21.52
N GLU A 51 -3.03 9.66 20.39
CA GLU A 51 -3.67 8.95 19.27
C GLU A 51 -2.67 8.08 18.49
N GLU A 52 -1.44 8.59 18.28
CA GLU A 52 -0.33 7.85 17.66
C GLU A 52 0.05 6.63 18.50
N ALA A 53 0.22 6.79 19.82
CA ALA A 53 0.52 5.67 20.72
C ALA A 53 -0.59 4.59 20.72
N LEU A 54 -1.85 4.99 20.60
CA LEU A 54 -2.98 4.07 20.48
C LEU A 54 -2.99 3.36 19.12
N MET A 55 -2.60 4.03 18.04
CA MET A 55 -2.41 3.40 16.72
C MET A 55 -1.27 2.39 16.76
N ASP A 56 -0.13 2.74 17.35
CA ASP A 56 1.01 1.84 17.52
C ASP A 56 0.61 0.60 18.33
N ALA A 57 -0.14 0.76 19.41
CA ALA A 57 -0.66 -0.36 20.18
C ALA A 57 -1.56 -1.29 19.31
N ARG A 58 -2.42 -0.72 18.46
CA ARG A 58 -3.27 -1.49 17.54
C ARG A 58 -2.47 -2.22 16.46
N VAL A 59 -1.41 -1.60 15.95
CA VAL A 59 -0.48 -2.21 14.99
C VAL A 59 0.27 -3.38 15.65
N LEU A 60 0.77 -3.21 16.88
CA LEU A 60 1.46 -4.27 17.62
C LEU A 60 0.55 -5.47 17.91
N VAL A 61 -0.72 -5.24 18.25
CA VAL A 61 -1.71 -6.32 18.42
C VAL A 61 -1.94 -7.05 17.09
N SER A 62 -2.05 -6.31 15.99
CA SER A 62 -2.25 -6.88 14.65
C SER A 62 -1.04 -7.73 14.23
N LEU A 63 0.18 -7.27 14.50
CA LEU A 63 1.42 -8.00 14.24
C LEU A 63 1.51 -9.28 15.09
N SER A 64 1.16 -9.19 16.36
CA SER A 64 1.16 -10.35 17.27
C SER A 64 0.15 -11.41 16.81
N THR A 65 -1.03 -10.96 16.35
CA THR A 65 -2.08 -11.83 15.79
C THR A 65 -1.61 -12.50 14.50
N LEU A 66 -1.02 -11.73 13.57
CA LEU A 66 -0.47 -12.25 12.32
C LEU A 66 0.57 -13.34 12.57
N LYS A 67 1.54 -13.09 13.46
CA LYS A 67 2.58 -14.07 13.82
C LYS A 67 1.99 -15.37 14.35
N LYS A 68 0.99 -15.26 15.24
CA LYS A 68 0.31 -16.42 15.80
C LYS A 68 -0.42 -17.22 14.72
N LEU A 69 -1.21 -16.55 13.88
CA LEU A 69 -1.93 -17.20 12.80
C LEU A 69 -0.99 -17.89 11.81
N PHE A 70 0.13 -17.26 11.47
CA PHE A 70 1.11 -17.87 10.57
C PHE A 70 1.80 -19.08 11.21
N ASN A 71 2.15 -19.01 12.48
CA ASN A 71 2.69 -20.16 13.22
C ASN A 71 1.70 -21.33 13.27
N ASP A 72 0.41 -21.06 13.48
CA ASP A 72 -0.64 -22.08 13.48
C ASP A 72 -0.93 -22.62 12.05
N TYR A 73 -0.56 -21.88 11.02
CA TYR A 73 -0.64 -22.29 9.62
C TYR A 73 0.55 -23.16 9.20
N THR A 74 1.77 -22.85 9.65
CA THR A 74 2.98 -23.61 9.37
C THR A 74 3.08 -24.88 10.21
N HIS A 75 2.52 -24.86 11.42
CA HIS A 75 2.50 -25.99 12.34
C HIS A 75 1.06 -26.39 12.72
N PRO A 76 0.24 -26.80 11.74
CA PRO A 76 -1.15 -27.13 12.02
C PRO A 76 -1.23 -28.44 12.81
N ARG A 77 -2.16 -28.51 13.77
CA ARG A 77 -2.39 -29.72 14.57
C ARG A 77 -2.92 -30.89 13.75
N GLU A 78 -3.67 -30.56 12.70
CA GLU A 78 -4.25 -31.50 11.75
C GLU A 78 -3.89 -31.04 10.32
N PRO A 79 -3.68 -31.96 9.37
CA PRO A 79 -3.41 -31.58 7.99
C PRO A 79 -4.52 -30.69 7.43
N LEU A 80 -4.16 -29.52 6.93
CA LEU A 80 -5.10 -28.58 6.30
C LEU A 80 -5.29 -28.92 4.83
N SER A 81 -6.53 -28.90 4.36
CA SER A 81 -6.85 -28.91 2.94
C SER A 81 -6.38 -27.63 2.24
N GLU A 82 -6.27 -27.64 0.92
CA GLU A 82 -5.86 -26.46 0.15
C GLU A 82 -6.83 -25.28 0.37
N GLN A 83 -8.14 -25.55 0.41
CA GLN A 83 -9.15 -24.53 0.67
C GLN A 83 -9.01 -23.90 2.06
N GLU A 84 -8.71 -24.69 3.09
CA GLU A 84 -8.49 -24.18 4.45
C GLU A 84 -7.20 -23.37 4.54
N ARG A 85 -6.14 -23.79 3.84
CA ARG A 85 -4.91 -23.00 3.76
C ARG A 85 -5.16 -21.66 3.10
N ASP A 86 -5.87 -21.64 1.99
CA ASP A 86 -6.20 -20.40 1.28
C ASP A 86 -7.06 -19.48 2.17
N GLY A 87 -8.08 -20.04 2.84
CA GLY A 87 -8.91 -19.30 3.80
C GLY A 87 -8.10 -18.65 4.93
N LYS A 88 -7.21 -19.41 5.56
CA LYS A 88 -6.30 -18.87 6.60
C LYS A 88 -5.39 -17.77 6.06
N LEU A 89 -4.87 -17.92 4.84
CA LEU A 89 -4.04 -16.87 4.23
C LEU A 89 -4.87 -15.60 4.01
N TYR A 90 -6.10 -15.69 3.50
CA TYR A 90 -6.98 -14.54 3.33
C TYR A 90 -7.28 -13.80 4.64
N GLU A 91 -7.41 -14.52 5.76
CA GLU A 91 -7.55 -13.89 7.08
C GLU A 91 -6.30 -13.11 7.52
N MET A 92 -5.11 -13.53 7.07
CA MET A 92 -3.83 -12.89 7.42
C MET A 92 -3.52 -11.65 6.58
N LEU A 93 -3.97 -11.58 5.31
CA LEU A 93 -3.70 -10.46 4.41
C LEU A 93 -4.07 -9.08 5.01
N PRO A 94 -5.28 -8.85 5.58
CA PRO A 94 -5.62 -7.55 6.15
C PRO A 94 -4.79 -7.19 7.37
N LEU A 95 -4.34 -8.17 8.15
CA LEU A 95 -3.42 -7.92 9.27
C LEU A 95 -2.06 -7.49 8.75
N PHE A 96 -1.56 -8.16 7.71
CA PHE A 96 -0.29 -7.81 7.08
C PHE A 96 -0.32 -6.38 6.51
N CYS A 97 -1.31 -6.05 5.69
CA CYS A 97 -1.46 -4.70 5.13
C CYS A 97 -1.58 -3.64 6.24
N LYS A 98 -2.34 -3.91 7.30
CA LYS A 98 -2.49 -3.00 8.43
C LYS A 98 -1.17 -2.74 9.15
N VAL A 99 -0.35 -3.76 9.34
CA VAL A 99 0.93 -3.62 10.05
C VAL A 99 1.99 -2.96 9.18
N PHE A 100 2.05 -3.29 7.90
CA PHE A 100 3.16 -2.93 7.04
C PHE A 100 2.88 -1.79 6.06
N SER A 101 1.64 -1.30 5.96
CA SER A 101 1.32 -0.11 5.13
C SER A 101 2.06 1.16 5.56
N SER A 102 2.35 1.32 6.85
CA SER A 102 3.11 2.44 7.41
C SER A 102 4.51 2.07 7.87
N CYS A 103 4.93 0.81 7.68
CA CYS A 103 6.25 0.33 8.08
C CYS A 103 7.24 0.47 6.92
N PRO A 104 8.45 1.01 7.14
CA PRO A 104 9.52 0.92 6.16
C PRO A 104 9.75 -0.54 5.76
N ALA A 105 9.94 -0.78 4.47
CA ALA A 105 10.00 -2.13 3.93
C ALA A 105 11.24 -2.91 4.42
N ASN A 106 12.33 -2.19 4.73
CA ASN A 106 13.56 -2.75 5.30
C ASN A 106 13.36 -3.33 6.71
N ASP A 107 12.37 -2.83 7.47
CA ASP A 107 12.11 -3.26 8.86
C ASP A 107 11.17 -4.48 8.91
N MET A 108 10.65 -4.91 7.75
CA MET A 108 9.63 -5.95 7.66
C MET A 108 10.16 -7.30 8.12
N SER A 109 11.40 -7.64 7.73
CA SER A 109 12.08 -8.87 8.12
C SER A 109 12.45 -8.90 9.61
N GLU A 110 12.79 -7.75 10.20
CA GLU A 110 13.05 -7.63 11.65
C GLU A 110 11.77 -7.84 12.46
N LYS A 111 10.66 -7.23 12.01
CA LYS A 111 9.37 -7.34 12.70
C LYS A 111 8.72 -8.69 12.49
N PHE A 112 8.90 -9.33 11.35
CA PHE A 112 8.30 -10.61 11.01
C PHE A 112 9.33 -11.53 10.37
N TRP A 113 10.04 -12.29 11.20
CA TRP A 113 11.13 -13.19 10.79
C TRP A 113 10.71 -14.24 9.75
N ASP A 114 9.43 -14.62 9.73
CA ASP A 114 8.83 -15.54 8.76
C ASP A 114 8.38 -14.88 7.44
N VAL A 115 8.70 -13.60 7.22
CA VAL A 115 8.22 -12.84 6.06
C VAL A 115 8.54 -13.51 4.72
N VAL A 116 9.69 -14.18 4.58
CA VAL A 116 10.07 -14.90 3.35
C VAL A 116 9.10 -16.06 3.10
N ALA A 117 8.86 -16.89 4.13
CA ALA A 117 7.94 -18.01 4.03
C ALA A 117 6.51 -17.54 3.76
N PHE A 118 6.09 -16.45 4.42
CA PHE A 118 4.80 -15.82 4.17
C PHE A 118 4.69 -15.33 2.71
N CYS A 119 5.70 -14.64 2.20
CA CYS A 119 5.77 -14.16 0.81
C CYS A 119 5.58 -15.30 -0.19
N GLN A 120 6.26 -16.43 0.03
CA GLN A 120 6.12 -17.61 -0.80
C GLN A 120 4.68 -18.15 -0.79
N GLN A 121 4.03 -18.24 0.37
CA GLN A 121 2.65 -18.73 0.44
C GLN A 121 1.66 -17.78 -0.24
N VAL A 122 1.81 -16.47 -0.05
CA VAL A 122 0.98 -15.44 -0.69
C VAL A 122 1.17 -15.46 -2.21
N SER A 123 2.41 -15.61 -2.68
CA SER A 123 2.71 -15.76 -4.12
C SER A 123 2.06 -17.01 -4.69
N ARG A 124 2.14 -18.16 -4.00
CA ARG A 124 1.47 -19.40 -4.43
C ARG A 124 -0.05 -19.23 -4.50
N LEU A 125 -0.65 -18.55 -3.52
CA LEU A 125 -2.07 -18.23 -3.50
C LEU A 125 -2.48 -17.40 -4.72
N MET A 126 -1.74 -16.34 -5.04
CA MET A 126 -1.99 -15.53 -6.25
C MET A 126 -1.96 -16.38 -7.52
N VAL A 127 -0.95 -17.23 -7.69
CA VAL A 127 -0.88 -18.08 -8.89
C VAL A 127 -2.05 -19.09 -8.93
N SER A 128 -2.44 -19.67 -7.80
CA SER A 128 -3.62 -20.56 -7.74
C SER A 128 -4.92 -19.83 -8.11
N GLU A 129 -5.11 -18.59 -7.65
CA GLU A 129 -6.29 -17.78 -7.98
C GLU A 129 -6.34 -17.37 -9.46
N ILE A 130 -5.18 -17.02 -10.05
CA ILE A 130 -5.07 -16.71 -11.48
C ILE A 130 -5.39 -17.97 -12.31
N ARG A 131 -4.79 -19.12 -11.97
CA ARG A 131 -5.06 -20.39 -12.66
C ARG A 131 -6.53 -20.78 -12.58
N LYS A 132 -7.14 -20.65 -11.39
CA LYS A 132 -8.57 -20.97 -11.17
C LYS A 132 -9.47 -20.17 -12.11
N ARG A 133 -9.16 -18.90 -12.37
CA ARG A 133 -9.93 -18.01 -13.26
C ARG A 133 -9.61 -18.18 -14.73
N ALA A 134 -8.39 -18.57 -15.07
CA ALA A 134 -8.00 -18.80 -16.46
C ALA A 134 -8.41 -20.19 -16.97
N SER A 135 -8.56 -21.17 -16.07
CA SER A 135 -8.82 -22.57 -16.42
C SER A 135 -10.13 -22.73 -17.19
N ASN A 136 -10.06 -23.41 -18.34
CA ASN A 136 -11.20 -23.67 -19.22
C ASN A 136 -11.95 -22.42 -19.72
N GLN A 137 -11.27 -21.27 -19.76
CA GLN A 137 -11.83 -20.01 -20.29
C GLN A 137 -11.14 -19.60 -21.60
N SER A 138 -11.82 -18.81 -22.43
CA SER A 138 -11.16 -18.10 -23.53
C SER A 138 -10.21 -17.03 -22.98
N THR A 139 -9.22 -16.59 -23.75
CA THR A 139 -8.30 -15.53 -23.32
C THR A 139 -9.03 -14.27 -22.86
N GLU A 140 -10.09 -13.87 -23.58
CA GLU A 140 -10.89 -12.70 -23.24
C GLU A 140 -11.67 -12.91 -21.92
N ALA A 141 -12.39 -14.03 -21.79
CA ALA A 141 -13.15 -14.33 -20.57
C ALA A 141 -12.25 -14.47 -19.34
N ALA A 142 -11.10 -15.13 -19.50
CA ALA A 142 -10.08 -15.26 -18.46
C ALA A 142 -9.56 -13.88 -18.01
N SER A 143 -9.23 -13.00 -18.95
CA SER A 143 -8.72 -11.66 -18.64
C SER A 143 -9.73 -10.83 -17.84
N ILE A 144 -11.01 -10.87 -18.23
CA ILE A 144 -12.09 -10.16 -17.54
C ILE A 144 -12.27 -10.72 -16.12
N ALA A 145 -12.27 -12.05 -15.96
CA ALA A 145 -12.43 -12.69 -14.67
C ALA A 145 -11.27 -12.35 -13.70
N ILE A 146 -10.04 -12.35 -14.20
CA ILE A 146 -8.85 -11.97 -13.43
C ILE A 146 -8.92 -10.50 -13.01
N VAL A 147 -9.21 -9.59 -13.94
CA VAL A 147 -9.31 -8.15 -13.64
C VAL A 147 -10.39 -7.91 -12.60
N LYS A 148 -11.59 -8.46 -12.79
CA LYS A 148 -12.70 -8.31 -11.81
C LYS A 148 -12.34 -8.78 -10.41
N PHE A 149 -11.52 -9.83 -10.30
CA PHE A 149 -11.08 -10.33 -9.00
C PHE A 149 -10.06 -9.42 -8.32
N LEU A 150 -9.13 -8.86 -9.11
CA LEU A 150 -8.09 -7.99 -8.58
C LEU A 150 -8.60 -6.56 -8.34
N GLU A 151 -9.71 -6.17 -8.96
CA GLU A 151 -10.35 -4.88 -8.76
C GLU A 151 -10.98 -4.74 -7.36
N VAL A 152 -11.11 -3.49 -6.93
CA VAL A 152 -11.85 -3.14 -5.71
C VAL A 152 -13.35 -3.18 -6.04
N GLU A 153 -14.07 -4.18 -5.52
CA GLU A 153 -15.50 -4.36 -5.83
C GLU A 153 -16.42 -3.36 -5.10
N THR A 154 -16.23 -3.14 -3.80
CA THR A 154 -17.13 -2.28 -2.98
C THR A 154 -16.34 -1.44 -1.99
N THR A 155 -15.51 -2.06 -1.16
CA THR A 155 -14.50 -1.39 -0.34
C THR A 155 -13.19 -2.18 -0.41
N GLU A 156 -12.06 -1.54 -0.11
CA GLU A 156 -10.75 -2.20 -0.12
C GLU A 156 -10.73 -3.41 0.83
N GLU A 157 -11.45 -3.32 1.95
CA GLU A 157 -11.45 -4.31 3.03
C GLU A 157 -12.25 -5.59 2.70
N THR A 158 -13.18 -5.55 1.74
CA THR A 158 -14.01 -6.70 1.36
C THR A 158 -13.50 -7.43 0.12
N SER A 159 -12.61 -6.83 -0.67
CA SER A 159 -12.09 -7.46 -1.89
C SER A 159 -10.91 -8.38 -1.57
N SER A 160 -11.16 -9.69 -1.58
CA SER A 160 -10.12 -10.70 -1.33
C SER A 160 -8.96 -10.62 -2.33
N GLY A 161 -9.26 -10.38 -3.61
CA GLY A 161 -8.24 -10.28 -4.64
C GLY A 161 -7.45 -8.98 -4.60
N TRP A 162 -8.09 -7.85 -4.28
CA TRP A 162 -7.38 -6.60 -4.01
C TRP A 162 -6.46 -6.72 -2.81
N MET A 163 -6.92 -7.31 -1.71
CA MET A 163 -6.09 -7.52 -0.52
C MET A 163 -4.87 -8.41 -0.80
N LEU A 164 -5.04 -9.43 -1.65
CA LEU A 164 -3.95 -10.27 -2.11
C LEU A 164 -2.94 -9.48 -2.95
N LEU A 165 -3.41 -8.65 -3.87
CA LEU A 165 -2.56 -7.77 -4.67
C LEU A 165 -1.83 -6.73 -3.82
N ALA A 166 -2.52 -6.08 -2.88
CA ALA A 166 -1.95 -5.10 -1.97
C ALA A 166 -0.86 -5.72 -1.07
N THR A 167 -1.10 -6.93 -0.57
CA THR A 167 -0.10 -7.68 0.22
C THR A 167 1.13 -7.99 -0.62
N LEU A 168 0.96 -8.47 -1.85
CA LEU A 168 2.08 -8.73 -2.77
C LEU A 168 2.83 -7.45 -3.14
N ASN A 169 2.12 -6.33 -3.32
CA ASN A 169 2.77 -5.05 -3.57
C ASN A 169 3.62 -4.61 -2.38
N LEU A 170 3.14 -4.76 -1.13
CA LEU A 170 3.93 -4.47 0.06
C LEU A 170 5.17 -5.37 0.17
N LEU A 171 5.01 -6.68 -0.10
CA LEU A 171 6.10 -7.64 -0.09
C LEU A 171 7.15 -7.37 -1.18
N ALA A 172 6.72 -6.97 -2.38
CA ALA A 172 7.60 -6.65 -3.50
C ALA A 172 8.41 -5.36 -3.26
N ASN A 173 7.90 -4.44 -2.43
CA ASN A 173 8.64 -3.27 -1.97
C ASN A 173 9.58 -3.59 -0.80
N GLY A 174 9.50 -4.81 -0.23
CA GLY A 174 10.40 -5.33 0.79
C GLY A 174 11.83 -5.52 0.29
N ASP A 175 12.71 -5.95 1.20
CA ASP A 175 14.11 -6.24 0.87
C ASP A 175 14.21 -7.28 -0.26
N VAL A 176 15.19 -7.08 -1.16
CA VAL A 176 15.46 -7.93 -2.34
C VAL A 176 15.70 -9.38 -1.92
N SER A 177 16.14 -9.60 -0.69
CA SER A 177 16.29 -10.93 -0.07
C SER A 177 14.99 -11.75 0.01
N LEU A 178 13.81 -11.12 -0.08
CA LEU A 178 12.51 -11.81 -0.15
C LEU A 178 12.25 -12.48 -1.52
N ILE A 179 12.92 -12.02 -2.57
CA ILE A 179 12.79 -12.54 -3.93
C ILE A 179 13.95 -13.53 -4.15
N GLN A 180 13.91 -14.67 -3.45
CA GLN A 180 14.82 -15.77 -3.76
C GLN A 180 14.46 -16.33 -5.14
N LEU A 181 15.34 -16.06 -6.09
CA LEU A 181 15.39 -16.73 -7.39
C LEU A 181 16.02 -18.11 -7.15
N ASP A 182 15.19 -19.12 -6.93
CA ASP A 182 15.61 -20.52 -7.08
C ASP A 182 15.68 -20.89 -8.57
#